data_AF-A0A660PKI4-F1
#
_entry.id   AF-A0A660PKI4-F1
#
_cell.length_a   1.000
_cell.length_b   1.000
_cell.length_c   1.000
_cell.angle_alpha   90.00
_cell.angle_beta   90.00
_cell.angle_gamma   90.00
#
_symmetry.space_group_name_H-M   'P 1'
#
loop_
_entity.id
_entity.type
_entity.pdbx_description
1 polymer ?
#
loop_
_entity_poly.entity_id
_entity_poly.type
_entity_poly.pdbx_seq_one_letter_code
_entity_poly.pdbx_strand_id
1 'polypeptide(L)'
;MLILTRRLGESITIGDNIKVSVLGVSGRQVRLGIDAPSNVVVHREEVYVRIQEENKKASKSLKKDLADMVKLLKGKISNKDSESGNMPNIDYKKNSSENDNRRKRDNN
;
A
#
# COMPACT_ATOMS: atom_id res chain seq x y z
N MET A 1 -16.06 -20.25 1.90
CA MET A 1 -15.12 -20.98 1.03
C MET A 1 -15.92 -21.74 -0.01
N LEU A 2 -15.64 -21.54 -1.31
CA LEU A 2 -16.26 -22.28 -2.41
C LEU A 2 -15.27 -23.32 -2.94
N ILE A 3 -15.71 -24.56 -3.15
CA ILE A 3 -14.85 -25.67 -3.57
C ILE A 3 -15.27 -26.11 -4.96
N LEU A 4 -14.35 -26.09 -5.91
CA LEU A 4 -14.57 -26.50 -7.30
C LEU A 4 -13.47 -27.45 -7.72
N THR A 5 -13.84 -28.59 -8.29
CA THR A 5 -12.88 -29.54 -8.87
C THR A 5 -12.72 -29.22 -10.35
N ARG A 6 -11.50 -28.96 -10.79
CA ARG A 6 -11.13 -28.74 -12.20
C ARG A 6 -10.15 -29.78 -12.69
N ARG A 7 -10.31 -30.20 -13.94
CA ARG A 7 -9.34 -31.03 -14.66
C ARG A 7 -8.30 -30.17 -15.35
N LEU A 8 -7.24 -30.81 -15.85
CA LEU A 8 -6.19 -30.16 -16.62
C LEU A 8 -6.78 -29.52 -17.88
N GLY A 9 -6.46 -28.25 -18.11
CA GLY A 9 -7.03 -27.42 -19.19
C GLY A 9 -8.34 -26.72 -18.85
N GLU A 10 -8.99 -27.04 -17.72
CA GLU A 10 -10.19 -26.32 -17.30
C GLU A 10 -9.85 -25.04 -16.53
N SER A 11 -10.79 -24.09 -16.57
CA SER A 11 -10.66 -22.80 -15.90
C SER A 11 -11.84 -22.45 -14.99
N ILE A 12 -11.60 -21.55 -14.05
CA ILE A 12 -12.57 -20.92 -13.16
C ILE A 12 -12.48 -19.41 -13.41
N THR A 13 -13.62 -18.74 -13.52
CA THR A 13 -13.70 -17.29 -13.63
C THR A 13 -14.22 -16.69 -12.34
N ILE A 14 -13.60 -15.60 -11.88
CA ILE A 14 -13.97 -14.85 -10.67
C ILE A 14 -14.35 -13.43 -11.11
N GLY A 15 -15.63 -13.09 -11.02
CA GLY A 15 -16.16 -11.88 -11.65
C GLY A 15 -15.93 -11.90 -13.16
N ASP A 16 -15.70 -10.73 -13.75
CA ASP A 16 -15.56 -10.59 -15.20
C ASP A 16 -14.11 -10.56 -15.68
N ASN A 17 -13.15 -10.29 -14.79
CA ASN A 17 -11.78 -9.95 -15.16
C ASN A 17 -10.72 -10.94 -14.67
N ILE A 18 -11.07 -11.90 -13.81
CA ILE A 18 -10.09 -12.84 -13.26
C ILE A 18 -10.39 -14.25 -13.77
N LYS A 19 -9.40 -14.92 -14.33
CA LYS A 19 -9.48 -16.31 -14.81
C LYS A 19 -8.34 -17.14 -14.24
N VAL A 20 -8.68 -18.23 -13.60
CA VAL A 20 -7.74 -19.20 -13.03
C VAL A 20 -7.82 -20.49 -13.83
N SER A 21 -6.72 -20.93 -14.42
CA SER A 21 -6.65 -22.09 -15.31
C SER A 21 -5.69 -23.14 -14.77
N VAL A 22 -6.06 -24.42 -14.86
CA VAL A 22 -5.18 -25.53 -14.47
C VAL A 22 -4.30 -25.90 -15.67
N LEU A 23 -3.03 -25.48 -15.64
CA LEU A 23 -2.09 -25.70 -16.75
C LEU A 23 -1.42 -27.09 -16.69
N GLY A 24 -1.29 -27.66 -15.49
CA GLY A 24 -0.58 -28.91 -15.31
C GLY A 24 -0.70 -29.47 -13.90
N VAL A 25 -0.59 -30.78 -13.78
CA VAL A 25 -0.48 -31.47 -12.49
C VAL A 25 0.75 -32.35 -12.55
N SER A 26 1.64 -32.20 -11.58
CA SER A 26 2.90 -32.93 -11.47
C SER A 26 3.00 -33.52 -10.07
N GLY A 27 2.53 -34.75 -9.90
CA GLY A 27 2.43 -35.40 -8.61
C GLY A 27 1.57 -34.61 -7.64
N ARG A 28 2.20 -33.98 -6.64
CA ARG A 28 1.53 -33.14 -5.62
C ARG A 28 1.50 -31.65 -5.98
N GLN A 29 2.18 -31.23 -7.05
CA GLN A 29 2.22 -29.83 -7.47
C GLN A 29 1.22 -29.58 -8.58
N VAL A 30 0.56 -28.43 -8.55
CA VAL A 30 -0.37 -27.98 -9.58
C VAL A 30 0.15 -26.67 -10.16
N ARG A 31 0.25 -26.59 -11.48
CA ARG A 31 0.56 -25.36 -12.20
C ARG A 31 -0.75 -24.63 -12.47
N LEU A 32 -0.93 -23.50 -11.83
CA LEU A 32 -2.08 -22.61 -12.02
C LEU A 32 -1.64 -21.41 -12.86
N GLY A 33 -2.40 -21.11 -13.91
CA GLY A 33 -2.33 -19.84 -14.62
C GLY A 33 -3.37 -18.90 -14.04
N ILE A 34 -2.97 -17.69 -13.67
CA ILE A 34 -3.88 -16.66 -13.18
C ILE A 34 -3.77 -15.49 -14.15
N ASP A 35 -4.88 -15.21 -14.82
CA ASP A 35 -5.06 -14.04 -15.66
C ASP A 35 -5.92 -13.05 -14.89
N ALA A 36 -5.39 -11.87 -14.64
CA ALA A 36 -6.02 -10.83 -13.85
C ALA A 36 -5.56 -9.45 -14.38
N PRO A 37 -6.41 -8.43 -14.29
CA PRO A 37 -6.05 -7.08 -14.72
C PRO A 37 -4.98 -6.47 -13.80
N SER A 38 -4.25 -5.48 -14.31
CA SER A 38 -3.09 -4.88 -13.63
C SER A 38 -3.41 -4.18 -12.29
N ASN A 39 -4.67 -3.82 -12.06
CA ASN A 39 -5.14 -3.26 -10.78
C ASN A 39 -5.31 -4.32 -9.68
N VAL A 40 -5.32 -5.61 -10.02
CA VAL A 40 -5.44 -6.71 -9.07
C VAL A 40 -4.08 -7.35 -8.88
N VAL A 41 -3.51 -7.18 -7.69
CA VAL A 41 -2.20 -7.76 -7.36
C VAL A 41 -2.37 -9.23 -6.98
N VAL A 42 -1.61 -10.10 -7.62
CA VAL A 42 -1.59 -11.54 -7.36
C VAL A 42 -0.32 -11.91 -6.62
N HIS A 43 -0.46 -12.49 -5.43
CA HIS A 43 0.64 -12.97 -4.61
C HIS A 43 0.49 -14.44 -4.27
N ARG A 44 1.61 -15.08 -3.94
CA ARG A 44 1.58 -16.36 -3.24
C ARG A 44 1.20 -16.11 -1.78
N GLU A 45 0.42 -17.01 -1.20
CA GLU A 45 -0.13 -16.84 0.15
C GLU A 45 0.96 -16.56 1.19
N GLU A 46 2.04 -17.35 1.17
CA GLU A 46 3.15 -17.22 2.12
C GLU A 46 3.87 -15.87 2.02
N VAL A 47 3.91 -15.27 0.83
CA VAL A 47 4.50 -13.96 0.60
C VAL A 47 3.56 -12.88 1.12
N TYR A 48 2.27 -13.00 0.83
CA TYR A 48 1.25 -12.06 1.29
C TYR A 48 1.18 -11.96 2.81
N VAL A 49 1.17 -13.11 3.51
CA VAL A 49 1.17 -13.18 4.98
C VAL A 49 2.41 -12.48 5.56
N ARG A 50 3.60 -12.76 5.03
CA ARG A 50 4.84 -12.12 5.50
C ARG A 50 4.82 -10.59 5.32
N ILE A 51 4.35 -10.10 4.18
CA ILE A 51 4.23 -8.66 3.93
C ILE A 51 3.30 -8.01 4.97
N GLN A 52 2.15 -8.63 5.23
CA GLN A 52 1.20 -8.10 6.22
C GLN A 52 1.77 -8.10 7.64
N GLU A 53 2.48 -9.16 8.04
CA GLU A 53 3.12 -9.23 9.35
C GLU A 53 4.18 -8.14 9.52
N GLU A 54 5.01 -7.92 8.50
CA GLU A 54 6.08 -6.93 8.57
C GLU A 54 5.52 -5.50 8.58
N ASN A 55 4.49 -5.22 7.78
CA ASN A 55 3.75 -3.95 7.85
C ASN A 55 3.15 -3.70 9.24
N LYS A 56 2.65 -4.76 9.90
CA LYS A 56 2.11 -4.70 11.25
C LYS A 56 3.19 -4.48 12.31
N LYS A 57 4.41 -4.99 12.11
CA LYS A 57 5.55 -4.71 13.01
C LYS A 57 6.02 -3.27 12.84
N ALA A 58 6.23 -2.82 11.60
CA ALA A 58 6.68 -1.47 11.29
C ALA A 58 5.70 -0.39 11.84
N SER A 59 4.39 -0.63 11.73
CA SER A 59 3.39 0.30 12.28
C SER A 59 3.39 0.41 13.81
N LYS A 60 3.94 -0.57 14.54
CA LYS A 60 4.01 -0.54 16.00
C LYS A 60 5.19 0.26 16.56
N SER A 61 6.28 0.41 15.81
CA SER A 61 7.52 1.03 16.32
C SER A 61 7.60 2.55 16.11
N LEU A 62 6.58 3.15 15.48
CA LEU A 62 6.56 4.55 15.03
C LEU A 62 6.91 5.60 16.10
N LYS A 63 6.51 5.45 17.37
CA LYS A 63 6.70 6.53 18.37
C LYS A 63 8.14 6.66 18.87
N LYS A 64 8.82 5.53 19.09
CA LYS A 64 10.21 5.52 19.59
C LYS A 64 11.19 5.81 18.46
N ASP A 65 10.97 5.15 17.32
CA ASP A 65 11.84 5.28 16.15
C ASP A 65 11.80 6.70 15.58
N LEU A 66 10.66 7.38 15.61
CA LEU A 66 10.56 8.78 15.16
C LEU A 66 11.37 9.74 16.05
N ALA A 67 11.34 9.56 17.37
CA ALA A 67 12.11 10.41 18.29
C ALA A 67 13.61 10.24 18.08
N ASP A 68 14.07 9.00 17.91
CA ASP A 68 15.47 8.68 17.63
C ASP A 68 15.89 9.20 16.25
N MET A 69 15.02 9.10 15.24
CA MET A 69 15.26 9.62 13.89
C MET A 69 15.37 11.16 13.86
N VAL A 70 14.48 11.88 14.56
CA VAL A 70 14.55 13.35 14.68
C VAL A 70 15.85 13.79 15.35
N LYS A 71 16.30 13.05 16.37
CA LYS A 71 17.57 13.33 17.06
C LYS A 71 18.79 13.15 16.14
N LEU A 72 18.79 12.09 15.33
CA LEU A 72 19.83 11.83 14.32
C LEU A 72 19.85 12.87 13.20
N LEU A 73 18.67 13.28 12.70
CA LEU A 73 18.54 14.34 11.69
C LEU A 73 19.04 15.69 12.22
N LYS A 74 18.69 16.05 13.45
CA LYS A 74 19.14 17.29 14.08
C LYS A 74 20.67 17.33 14.21
N GLY A 75 21.29 16.20 14.56
CA GLY A 75 22.75 16.08 14.64
C GLY A 75 23.48 16.17 13.29
N LYS A 76 22.84 15.79 12.19
CA LYS A 76 23.39 15.97 10.83
C LYS A 76 23.23 17.39 10.30
N ILE A 77 22.16 18.10 10.69
CA ILE A 77 21.91 19.48 10.28
C ILE A 77 22.84 20.44 11.02
N SER A 78 23.14 20.20 12.31
CA SER A 78 24.06 21.04 13.10
C SER A 78 25.54 20.89 12.75
N ASN A 79 25.93 19.88 11.95
CA ASN A 79 27.31 19.70 11.47
C ASN A 79 27.57 20.36 10.11
N LYS A 80 26.65 21.20 9.62
CA LYS A 80 26.75 21.87 8.31
C LYS A 80 26.87 23.40 8.41
N ASP A 81 27.34 23.92 9.56
CA ASP A 81 27.58 25.34 9.78
C ASP A 81 28.92 25.85 9.19
N SER A 82 29.46 25.16 8.19
CA SER A 82 30.53 25.69 7.35
C SER A 82 30.24 25.45 5.86
N GLU A 83 29.08 25.89 5.39
CA GLU A 83 28.91 26.43 4.03
C GLU A 83 27.50 27.04 3.89
N SER A 84 27.47 28.36 3.71
CA SER A 84 26.29 29.18 3.46
C SER A 84 25.46 28.64 2.28
N GLY A 85 24.17 28.36 2.49
CA GLY A 85 23.26 28.02 1.39
C GLY A 85 21.83 27.65 1.80
N ASN A 86 20.97 28.67 1.80
CA ASN A 86 19.51 28.68 1.58
C ASN A 86 18.65 27.53 2.16
N MET A 87 17.81 27.87 3.14
CA MET A 87 16.76 26.98 3.65
C MET A 87 15.66 26.84 2.57
N PRO A 88 15.29 25.63 2.11
CA PRO A 88 14.18 25.49 1.18
C PRO A 88 12.88 25.86 1.89
N ASN A 89 12.14 26.80 1.31
CA ASN A 89 10.83 27.23 1.80
C ASN A 89 9.82 26.09 1.61
N ILE A 90 9.52 25.34 2.68
CA ILE A 90 8.54 24.27 2.64
C ILE A 90 7.16 24.90 2.83
N ASP A 91 6.51 25.16 1.70
CA ASP A 91 5.17 25.72 1.64
C ASP A 91 4.16 24.62 2.00
N TYR A 92 3.78 24.54 3.28
CA TYR A 92 2.70 23.65 3.71
C TYR A 92 1.39 24.20 3.15
N LYS A 93 0.90 23.61 2.05
CA LYS A 93 -0.50 23.77 1.64
C LYS A 93 -1.40 23.29 2.77
N LYS A 94 -1.85 24.24 3.61
CA LYS A 94 -3.04 24.09 4.45
C LYS A 94 -4.19 23.79 3.50
N ASN A 95 -4.69 22.56 3.51
CA ASN A 95 -6.02 22.29 3.00
C ASN A 95 -7.03 22.91 3.99
N SER A 96 -7.24 24.22 3.90
CA SER A 96 -8.37 24.90 4.51
C SER A 96 -9.61 24.58 3.68
N SER A 97 -10.22 23.43 3.94
CA SER A 97 -11.66 23.28 3.71
C SER A 97 -12.41 24.04 4.80
N GLU A 98 -12.33 25.37 4.77
CA GLU A 98 -13.31 26.27 5.39
C GLU A 98 -14.55 26.26 4.50
N ASN A 99 -15.43 25.29 4.77
CA ASN A 99 -16.74 25.24 4.14
C ASN A 99 -17.66 26.22 4.89
N ASP A 100 -17.44 27.51 4.64
CA ASP A 100 -18.17 28.64 5.18
C ASP A 100 -19.51 28.78 4.42
N ASN A 101 -20.41 27.82 4.58
CA ASN A 101 -21.79 27.94 4.11
C ASN A 101 -22.56 28.88 5.06
N ARG A 102 -22.28 30.17 4.86
CA ARG A 102 -23.05 31.28 5.41
C ARG A 102 -24.50 31.14 4.99
N ARG A 103 -25.32 30.98 6.02
CA ARG A 103 -26.64 31.60 6.18
C ARG A 103 -26.82 32.79 5.22
N LYS A 104 -27.64 32.59 4.19
CA LYS A 104 -28.55 33.63 3.69
C LYS A 104 -29.96 33.08 3.77
N ARG A 105 -30.52 33.21 4.98
CA ARG A 105 -31.91 33.66 5.08
C ARG A 105 -31.93 35.14 4.67
N ASP A 106 -33.07 35.52 4.12
CA ASP A 106 -33.58 36.87 3.92
C ASP A 106 -33.47 37.43 2.49
N ASN A 107 -34.66 37.58 1.90
CA ASN A 107 -35.14 38.56 0.91
C ASN A 107 -34.94 38.25 -0.59
N ASN A 108 -35.91 37.55 -1.20
CA ASN A 108 -37.06 38.17 -1.89
C ASN A 108 -37.97 37.06 -2.44
#